data_AF-A0A2K2UAH3-F1
#
_entry.id   AF-A0A2K2UAH3-F1
#
_cell.length_a   1.000
_cell.length_b   1.000
_cell.length_c   1.000
_cell.angle_alpha   90.00
_cell.angle_beta   90.00
_cell.angle_gamma   90.00
#
_symmetry.space_group_name_H-M   'P 1'
#
loop_
_entity.id
_entity.type
_entity.pdbx_description
1 polymer ?
#
loop_
_entity_poly.entity_id
_entity_poly.type
_entity_poly.pdbx_seq_one_letter_code
_entity_poly.pdbx_strand_id
1 'polypeptide(L)'
;MVQGIASRRKRYVEVEAMFLADGCIVPRAVVWDDGRRFPVRAVLGTRRCASLKVGGEGVRYDVVVGHAHTFLFHEDPRWFVEEIVPEAPSDAPIG
;
A
#
# COMPACT_ATOMS: atom_id res chain seq x y z
N MET A 1 0.07 26.84 -5.68
CA MET A 1 -1.16 26.02 -5.61
C MET A 1 -0.74 24.63 -5.18
N VAL A 2 -1.22 24.16 -4.02
CA VAL A 2 -0.98 22.78 -3.58
C VAL A 2 -1.76 21.87 -4.53
N GLN A 3 -1.05 21.00 -5.27
CA GLN A 3 -1.69 19.98 -6.10
C GLN A 3 -2.57 19.13 -5.19
N GLY A 4 -3.89 19.26 -5.33
CA GLY A 4 -4.85 18.46 -4.60
C GLY A 4 -4.61 16.99 -4.91
N ILE A 5 -4.64 16.14 -3.89
CA ILE A 5 -4.65 14.69 -4.07
C ILE A 5 -5.97 14.36 -4.76
N ALA A 6 -5.95 14.11 -6.07
CA ALA A 6 -7.16 13.96 -6.87
C ALA A 6 -7.98 12.71 -6.50
N SER A 7 -7.31 11.60 -6.16
CA SER A 7 -7.93 10.47 -5.47
C SER A 7 -6.87 9.50 -4.94
N ARG A 8 -7.28 8.59 -4.05
CA ARG A 8 -6.50 7.42 -3.65
C ARG A 8 -7.22 6.16 -4.11
N ARG A 9 -6.49 5.24 -4.74
CA ARG A 9 -7.03 3.94 -5.16
C ARG A 9 -6.27 2.81 -4.47
N LYS A 10 -6.99 1.73 -4.13
CA LYS A 10 -6.38 0.47 -3.71
C LYS A 10 -5.70 -0.17 -4.92
N ARG A 11 -4.39 -0.40 -4.84
CA ARG A 11 -3.69 -1.26 -5.79
C ARG A 11 -3.33 -2.55 -5.09
N TYR A 12 -3.93 -3.65 -5.54
CA TYR A 12 -3.59 -4.97 -5.03
C TYR A 12 -2.20 -5.37 -5.53
N VAL A 13 -1.39 -5.90 -4.62
CA VAL A 13 -0.01 -6.29 -4.88
C VAL A 13 0.24 -7.67 -4.29
N GLU A 14 1.16 -8.41 -4.89
CA GLU A 14 1.64 -9.64 -4.31
C GLU A 14 2.63 -9.32 -3.19
N VAL A 15 2.52 -10.02 -2.07
CA VAL A 15 3.37 -9.81 -0.90
C VAL A 15 3.85 -11.15 -0.40
N GLU A 16 5.16 -11.27 -0.29
CA GLU A 16 5.75 -12.34 0.48
C GLU A 16 5.71 -11.96 1.96
N ALA A 17 4.88 -12.68 2.72
CA ALA A 17 4.76 -12.51 4.15
C ALA A 17 5.12 -13.79 4.89
N MET A 18 5.74 -13.64 6.05
CA MET A 18 6.04 -14.72 6.96
C MET A 18 4.93 -14.82 8.00
N PHE A 19 4.33 -16.01 8.10
CA PHE A 19 3.36 -16.35 9.14
C PHE A 19 4.11 -16.92 10.33
N LEU A 20 4.05 -16.23 11.45
CA LEU A 20 4.68 -16.64 12.69
C LEU A 20 3.75 -17.54 13.51
N ALA A 21 4.34 -18.37 14.38
CA ALA A 21 3.60 -19.34 15.20
C ALA A 21 2.65 -18.69 16.23
N ASP A 22 2.87 -17.41 16.55
CA ASP A 22 2.00 -16.61 17.42
C ASP A 22 0.78 -16.02 16.67
N GLY A 23 0.66 -16.28 15.36
CA GLY A 23 -0.41 -15.74 14.51
C GLY A 23 -0.09 -14.35 13.93
N CYS A 24 1.10 -13.80 14.17
CA CYS A 24 1.52 -12.55 13.54
C CYS A 24 1.94 -12.78 12.08
N ILE A 25 1.57 -11.86 11.21
CA ILE A 25 1.97 -11.86 9.79
C ILE A 25 2.98 -10.73 9.58
N VAL A 26 4.17 -11.05 9.06
CA VAL A 26 5.27 -10.10 8.84
C VAL A 26 5.57 -9.99 7.35
N PRO A 27 5.32 -8.84 6.70
CA PRO A 27 5.67 -8.65 5.29
C PRO A 27 7.19 -8.60 5.11
N ARG A 28 7.70 -9.35 4.13
CA ARG A 28 9.13 -9.50 3.82
C ARG A 28 9.51 -8.88 2.48
N ALA A 29 8.65 -8.97 1.49
CA ALA A 29 8.85 -8.32 0.20
C ALA A 29 7.53 -8.04 -0.50
N VAL A 30 7.49 -6.98 -1.30
CA VAL A 30 6.38 -6.67 -2.21
C VAL A 30 6.82 -7.05 -3.61
N VAL A 31 6.00 -7.82 -4.31
CA VAL A 31 6.20 -8.16 -5.72
C VAL A 31 5.24 -7.29 -6.54
N TRP A 32 5.83 -6.47 -7.40
CA TRP A 32 5.09 -5.59 -8.29
C TRP A 32 4.68 -6.32 -9.57
N ASP A 33 3.69 -5.79 -10.29
CA ASP A 33 3.15 -6.40 -11.52
C ASP A 33 4.20 -6.66 -12.61
N ASP A 34 5.26 -5.84 -12.65
CA ASP A 34 6.42 -6.00 -13.53
C ASP A 34 7.39 -7.14 -13.09
N GLY A 35 7.01 -7.96 -12.10
CA GLY A 35 7.84 -9.01 -11.50
C GLY A 35 8.97 -8.47 -10.61
N ARG A 36 9.07 -7.14 -10.47
CA ARG A 36 10.07 -6.51 -9.60
C ARG A 36 9.74 -6.78 -8.15
N ARG A 37 10.73 -7.35 -7.45
CA ARG A 37 10.62 -7.63 -6.03
C ARG A 37 11.31 -6.55 -5.22
N PHE A 38 10.56 -5.95 -4.31
CA PHE A 38 11.03 -4.91 -3.43
C PHE A 38 11.10 -5.45 -1.98
N PRO A 39 12.30 -5.67 -1.44
CA PRO A 39 12.45 -6.19 -0.08
C PRO A 39 12.02 -5.14 0.96
N VAL A 40 11.23 -5.58 1.93
CA VAL A 40 10.91 -4.80 3.12
C VAL A 40 12.12 -4.82 4.03
N ARG A 41 12.78 -3.67 4.17
CA ARG A 41 13.95 -3.48 5.02
C ARG A 41 13.58 -3.46 6.50
N ALA A 42 12.47 -2.82 6.83
CA ALA A 42 12.00 -2.70 8.21
C ALA A 42 10.49 -2.55 8.25
N VAL A 43 9.86 -3.10 9.28
CA VAL A 43 8.48 -2.82 9.66
C VAL A 43 8.54 -1.89 10.87
N LEU A 44 8.15 -0.64 10.70
CA LEU A 44 8.20 0.39 11.74
C LEU A 44 7.02 0.28 12.72
N GLY A 45 5.90 -0.25 12.26
CA GLY A 45 4.70 -0.39 13.06
C GLY A 45 3.66 -1.26 12.39
N THR A 46 2.86 -1.93 13.21
CA THR A 46 1.70 -2.69 12.74
C THR A 46 0.50 -2.24 13.56
N ARG A 47 -0.58 -1.81 12.89
CA ARG A 47 -1.81 -1.38 13.54
C ARG A 47 -3.00 -2.09 12.91
N ARG A 48 -3.82 -2.74 13.74
CA ARG A 48 -5.17 -3.14 13.33
C ARG A 48 -5.99 -1.86 13.18
N CYS A 49 -6.41 -1.57 11.97
CA CYS A 49 -7.22 -0.40 11.68
C CYS A 49 -8.21 -0.78 10.58
N ALA A 50 -9.50 -0.57 10.83
CA ALA A 50 -10.44 -0.45 9.73
C ALA A 50 -10.01 0.76 8.89
N SER A 51 -9.87 0.60 7.57
CA SER A 51 -9.49 1.68 6.68
C SER A 51 -10.57 2.76 6.67
N LEU A 52 -10.36 3.81 7.47
CA LEU A 52 -11.31 4.91 7.69
C LEU A 52 -11.64 5.71 6.41
N LYS A 53 -10.83 5.58 5.35
CA LYS A 53 -10.99 6.33 4.09
C LYS A 53 -11.55 5.53 2.91
N VAL A 54 -11.39 4.20 2.89
CA VAL A 54 -11.82 3.38 1.74
C VAL A 54 -12.68 2.17 2.12
N GLY A 55 -12.97 1.97 3.41
CA GLY A 55 -13.73 0.80 3.87
C GLY A 55 -12.91 -0.49 3.74
N GLY A 56 -12.62 -1.11 4.87
CA GLY A 56 -11.96 -2.42 4.94
C GLY A 56 -11.56 -2.72 6.37
N GLU A 57 -11.90 -3.90 6.87
CA GLU A 57 -11.33 -4.43 8.10
C GLU A 57 -9.95 -5.01 7.77
N GLY A 58 -8.90 -4.60 8.49
CA GLY A 58 -7.56 -5.03 8.11
C GLY A 58 -6.43 -4.55 9.01
N VAL A 59 -5.21 -4.94 8.63
CA VAL A 59 -3.97 -4.58 9.30
C VAL A 59 -3.18 -3.64 8.40
N ARG A 60 -2.79 -2.48 8.94
CA ARG A 60 -1.83 -1.58 8.30
C ARG A 60 -0.44 -1.85 8.83
N TYR A 61 0.49 -2.03 7.92
CA TYR A 61 1.92 -2.16 8.16
C TYR A 61 2.62 -0.91 7.66
N ASP A 62 3.33 -0.26 8.56
CA ASP A 62 4.19 0.88 8.27
C ASP A 62 5.56 0.27 7.91
N VAL A 63 5.93 0.29 6.63
CA VAL A 63 7.08 -0.47 6.11
C VAL A 63 8.06 0.43 5.37
N VAL A 64 9.35 0.09 5.49
CA VAL A 64 10.42 0.68 4.69
C VAL A 64 10.79 -0.31 3.61
N VAL A 65 10.53 0.05 2.36
CA VAL A 65 10.82 -0.76 1.17
C VAL A 65 11.98 -0.11 0.44
N GLY A 66 13.14 -0.78 0.44
CA GLY A 66 14.40 -0.17 -0.02
C GLY A 66 14.76 1.09 0.81
N HIS A 67 14.63 2.26 0.19
CA HIS A 67 14.86 3.59 0.81
C HIS A 67 13.58 4.39 1.03
N ALA A 68 12.42 3.87 0.61
CA ALA A 68 11.14 4.56 0.70
C ALA A 68 10.31 4.05 1.88
N HIS A 69 9.68 4.96 2.61
CA HIS A 69 8.68 4.61 3.60
C HIS A 69 7.30 4.57 2.94
N THR A 70 6.57 3.47 3.13
CA THR A 70 5.24 3.26 2.53
C THR A 70 4.31 2.51 3.49
N PHE A 71 3.03 2.51 3.16
CA PHE A 71 2.01 1.80 3.92
C PHE A 71 1.50 0.61 3.12
N LEU A 72 1.50 -0.55 3.76
CA LEU A 72 1.00 -1.78 3.21
C LEU A 72 -0.21 -2.22 4.01
N PHE A 73 -1.29 -2.59 3.33
CA PHE A 73 -2.55 -2.96 3.96
C PHE A 73 -2.90 -4.40 3.63
N HIS A 74 -3.37 -5.12 4.64
CA HIS A 74 -3.85 -6.49 4.51
C HIS A 74 -5.32 -6.56 4.95
N GLU A 75 -6.20 -6.99 4.05
CA GLU A 75 -7.65 -7.08 4.29
C GLU A 75 -8.19 -8.52 4.21
N ASP A 76 -7.29 -9.52 4.29
CA ASP A 76 -7.54 -10.97 4.25
C ASP A 76 -8.43 -11.49 3.08
N PRO A 77 -7.89 -12.29 2.14
CA PRO A 77 -6.50 -12.72 1.99
C PRO A 77 -5.65 -11.71 1.18
N ARG A 78 -6.22 -10.58 0.76
CA ARG A 78 -5.58 -9.68 -0.20
C ARG A 78 -4.69 -8.64 0.46
N TRP A 79 -3.66 -8.24 -0.28
CA TRP A 79 -2.73 -7.17 0.09
C TRP A 79 -2.86 -6.03 -0.89
N PHE A 80 -2.82 -4.79 -0.39
CA PHE A 80 -2.85 -3.61 -1.23
C PHE A 80 -2.00 -2.47 -0.69
N VAL A 81 -1.59 -1.58 -1.58
CA VAL A 81 -1.00 -0.28 -1.26
C VAL A 81 -1.95 0.82 -1.68
N GLU A 82 -1.88 1.98 -1.01
CA GLU A 82 -2.59 3.18 -1.46
C GLU A 82 -1.78 3.87 -2.56
N GLU A 83 -2.31 3.90 -3.78
CA GLU A 83 -1.74 4.66 -4.90
C GLU A 83 -2.36 6.06 -4.92
N ILE A 84 -1.53 7.10 -4.86
CA ILE A 84 -1.96 8.50 -5.05
C ILE A 84 -2.05 8.74 -6.56
N VAL A 85 -3.26 8.98 -7.07
CA VAL A 85 -3.45 9.34 -8.48
C VAL A 85 -3.40 10.86 -8.58
N PRO A 86 -2.40 11.44 -9.28
CA PRO A 86 -2.39 12.87 -9.57
C PRO A 86 -3.53 13.21 -10.55
N GLU A 87 -4.18 14.36 -10.38
CA GLU A 87 -5.16 14.84 -11.36
C GLU A 87 -4.46 15.01 -12.70
N ALA A 88 -4.97 14.39 -13.76
CA ALA A 88 -4.54 14.75 -15.10
C ALA A 88 -4.85 16.24 -15.31
N PRO A 89 -3.95 17.05 -15.90
CA PRO A 89 -4.29 18.42 -16.24
C PRO A 89 -5.49 18.39 -17.18
N SER A 90 -6.65 18.83 -16.69
CA SER A 90 -7.85 19.04 -17.49
C SER A 90 -7.62 20.25 -18.39
N ASP A 91 -6.75 20.09 -19.38
CA ASP A 91 -6.53 21.08 -20.44
C ASP A 91 -6.61 20.34 -21.79
N ALA A 92 -7.82 19.87 -22.10
CA ALA A 92 -8.20 19.57 -23.47
C ALA A 92 -8.86 20.84 -24.02
N PRO A 93 -8.41 21.39 -25.17
CA PRO A 93 -8.97 22.61 -25.71
C PRO A 93 -10.45 22.40 -25.99
N ILE A 94 -11.27 23.27 -25.39
CA ILE A 94 -12.66 23.49 -25.77
C ILE A 94 -12.63 23.97 -27.23
N GLY A 95 -13.06 23.11 -28.15
CA GLY A 95 -13.30 23.45 -29.54
C GLY A 95 -14.54 24.32 -29.71
#